data_AF-A0A2J0MID5-F1
#
_entry.id   AF-A0A2J0MID5-F1
#
_cell.length_a   1.000
_cell.length_b   1.000
_cell.length_c   1.000
_cell.angle_alpha   90.00
_cell.angle_beta   90.00
_cell.angle_gamma   90.00
#
_symmetry.space_group_name_H-M   'P 1'
#
loop_
_entity.id
_entity.type
_entity.pdbx_description
1 polymer ?
#
loop_
_entity_poly.entity_id
_entity_poly.type
_entity_poly.pdbx_seq_one_letter_code
_entity_poly.pdbx_strand_id
1 'polypeptide(L)' 'MYYVYVIQSLEDKKLYIGHTDNLRRHFKEHNSKQVESTKK' A
#
# COMPACT_ATOMS: atom_id res chain seq x y z
N MET A 1 -5.58 -2.71 -8.92
CA MET A 1 -4.43 -3.48 -9.45
C MET A 1 -3.77 -4.09 -8.25
N TYR A 2 -3.84 -5.41 -8.09
CA TYR A 2 -3.29 -6.09 -6.92
C TYR A 2 -1.78 -6.26 -7.09
N TYR A 3 -1.00 -5.59 -6.24
CA TYR A 3 0.44 -5.78 -6.14
C TYR A 3 0.71 -6.87 -5.12
N VAL A 4 1.39 -7.92 -5.54
CA VAL A 4 1.92 -8.95 -4.65
C VAL A 4 3.34 -8.54 -4.29
N TYR A 5 3.66 -8.51 -3.01
CA TYR A 5 5.01 -8.27 -2.51
C TYR A 5 5.52 -9.48 -1.72
N VAL A 6 6.84 -9.69 -1.79
CA VAL A 6 7.55 -10.75 -1.07
C VAL A 6 8.67 -10.11 -0.27
N ILE A 7 8.74 -10.43 1.02
CA ILE A 7 9.81 -10.01 1.91
C ILE A 7 10.53 -11.26 2.40
N GLN A 8 11.86 -11.29 2.28
CA GLN A 8 12.70 -12.33 2.86
C GLN A 8 13.34 -11.79 4.13
N SER A 9 13.15 -12.49 5.23
CA SER A 9 13.92 -12.25 6.44
C SER A 9 15.36 -12.72 6.25
N LEU A 10 16.32 -11.87 6.60
CA LEU A 10 17.75 -12.20 6.48
C LEU A 10 18.24 -13.09 7.63
N GLU A 11 17.54 -13.08 8.76
CA GLU A 11 17.93 -13.78 9.99
C GLU A 11 17.46 -15.25 9.98
N ASP A 12 16.20 -15.49 9.65
CA ASP A 12 15.60 -16.83 9.64
C ASP A 12 15.25 -17.32 8.23
N LYS A 13 15.63 -16.57 7.18
CA LYS A 13 15.40 -16.88 5.76
C LYS A 13 13.94 -17.13 5.37
N LYS A 14 12.99 -16.80 6.25
CA LYS A 14 11.56 -17.00 5.98
C LYS A 14 11.04 -15.97 4.98
N LEU A 15 10.13 -16.43 4.13
CA LEU A 15 9.50 -15.62 3.10
C LEU A 15 8.08 -15.25 3.55
N TYR A 16 7.77 -13.96 3.47
CA TYR A 16 6.46 -13.40 3.78
C TYR A 16 5.86 -12.84 2.49
N ILE A 17 4.68 -13.33 2.12
CA ILE A 17 3.99 -12.96 0.88
C ILE A 17 2.69 -12.23 1.25
N GLY A 18 2.50 -11.02 0.71
CA GLY A 18 1.30 -10.21 0.93
C GLY A 18 0.81 -9.58 -0.37
N HIS A 19 -0.43 -9.11 -0.40
CA HIS A 19 -0.98 -8.39 -1.56
C HIS A 19 -1.75 -7.12 -1.16
N THR A 20 -1.64 -6.06 -1.95
CA THR A 20 -2.36 -4.79 -1.75
C THR A 20 -2.94 -4.29 -3.07
N ASP A 21 -4.12 -3.66 -3.05
CA ASP A 21 -4.95 -3.55 -4.25
C ASP A 21 -5.12 -2.14 -4.82
N ASN A 22 -4.77 -1.08 -4.09
CA ASN A 22 -5.12 0.26 -4.58
C ASN A 22 -4.30 1.46 -4.07
N LEU A 23 -2.98 1.45 -4.31
CA LEU A 23 -2.13 2.62 -4.03
C LEU A 23 -2.48 3.84 -4.89
N ARG A 24 -2.73 3.68 -6.19
CA ARG A 24 -2.96 4.81 -7.12
C ARG A 24 -4.26 5.57 -6.87
N ARG A 25 -5.33 4.88 -6.44
CA ARG A 25 -6.63 5.51 -6.16
C ARG A 25 -6.54 6.38 -4.90
N HIS A 26 -5.97 5.84 -3.82
CA HIS A 26 -5.68 6.60 -2.60
C HIS A 26 -4.75 7.79 -2.85
N PHE A 27 -3.69 7.63 -3.65
CA PHE A 27 -2.77 8.73 -3.97
C PHE A 27 -3.45 9.87 -4.73
N LYS A 28 -4.37 9.55 -5.65
CA LYS A 28 -5.11 10.54 -6.44
C LYS A 28 -6.18 11.25 -5.60
N GLU A 29 -6.94 10.50 -4.78
CA GLU A 29 -7.97 11.05 -3.88
C GLU A 29 -7.39 11.94 -2.77
N HIS A 30 -6.25 11.53 -2.20
CA HIS A 30 -5.51 12.32 -1.21
C HIS A 30 -4.94 13.62 -1.80
N ASN A 31 -4.29 13.57 -2.97
CA ASN A 31 -3.76 14.76 -3.62
C ASN A 31 -4.84 15.72 -4.12
N SER A 32 -6.06 15.24 -4.33
CA SER A 32 -7.21 16.05 -4.72
C SER A 32 -8.00 16.65 -3.54
N LYS A 33 -7.54 16.51 -2.28
CA LYS A 33 -8.20 17.02 -1.05
C LYS A 33 -9.68 16.61 -0.91
N GLN A 34 -10.05 15.46 -1.48
CA GLN A 34 -11.44 14.98 -1.53
C GLN A 34 -11.78 13.99 -0.41
N VAL A 35 -10.84 13.75 0.50
CA VAL A 35 -11.01 12.85 1.65
C VAL A 35 -11.18 13.68 2.94
N GLU A 36 -12.10 13.27 3.81
CA GLU A 36 -12.47 13.97 5.05
C GLU A 36 -11.26 14.33 5.92
N SER A 37 -10.22 13.51 5.92
CA SER A 37 -8.96 13.72 6.67
C SER A 37 -8.14 14.93 6.21
N THR A 38 -8.52 15.59 5.10
CA THR A 38 -7.85 16.78 4.55
C THR A 38 -8.70 18.06 4.60
N LYS A 39 -9.92 17.99 5.14
CA LYS A 39 -10.69 19.20 5.52
C LYS A 39 -10.15 19.72 6.85
N LYS A 40 -9.61 20.94 6.85
CA LYS A 40 -9.36 21.74 8.06
C LYS A 40 -10.66 22.37 8.54
#